data_AF-A0A1A7Y2J2-F1
#
_entry.id   AF-A0A1A7Y2J2-F1
#
_cell.length_a   1.000
_cell.length_b   1.000
_cell.length_c   1.000
_cell.angle_alpha   90.00
_cell.angle_beta   90.00
_cell.angle_gamma   90.00
#
_symmetry.space_group_name_H-M   'P 1'
#
loop_
_entity.id
_entity.type
_entity.pdbx_description
1 polymer ?
#
loop_
_entity_poly.entity_id
_entity_poly.type
_entity_poly.pdbx_seq_one_letter_code
_entity_poly.pdbx_strand_id
1 'polypeptide(L)'
;HRLHRSRSTSMATSTASRELLTDGIRAVLHTWPVLQIAVDNGFGGVYGQQKADWMVDVIQQYFHDNTDLQQYEIEDFLSELMDQEFNTMVEDGSLPQVSLRLLQVFGLWQQGALQQLQHTVTTLNQNRSQRAKVTAPPTESDEESVNEAPAMECDVSSPSGSMTTPPPPPPQDTEDGWTLVRRKK
;
A
#
# COMPACT_ATOMS: atom_id res chain seq x y z
N HIS A 1 -51.69 2.73 18.78
CA HIS A 1 -50.75 1.76 19.38
C HIS A 1 -50.18 0.86 18.28
N ARG A 2 -49.02 1.22 17.72
CA ARG A 2 -48.32 0.40 16.72
C ARG A 2 -47.08 -0.20 17.41
N LEU A 3 -47.25 -1.40 17.97
CA LEU A 3 -46.12 -2.28 18.28
C LEU A 3 -45.52 -2.78 16.95
N HIS A 4 -44.26 -3.24 17.05
CA HIS A 4 -43.40 -3.85 16.01
C HIS A 4 -42.39 -2.90 15.37
N ARG A 5 -41.28 -2.68 16.07
CA ARG A 5 -39.94 -2.99 15.51
C ARG A 5 -38.91 -3.13 16.64
N SER A 6 -39.01 -4.22 17.41
CA SER A 6 -37.96 -4.65 18.34
C SER A 6 -37.34 -5.95 17.82
N ARG A 7 -36.55 -5.86 16.75
CA ARG A 7 -35.70 -6.96 16.23
C ARG A 7 -34.58 -6.38 15.36
N SER A 8 -33.53 -5.79 15.94
CA SER A 8 -32.30 -5.51 15.16
C SER A 8 -30.97 -5.60 15.91
N THR A 9 -30.91 -6.06 17.16
CA THR A 9 -29.65 -6.05 17.95
C THR A 9 -29.13 -7.42 18.40
N SER A 10 -29.55 -8.53 17.77
CA SER A 10 -29.15 -9.88 18.25
C SER A 10 -28.38 -10.76 17.26
N MET A 11 -28.09 -10.33 16.03
CA MET A 11 -27.35 -11.17 15.06
C MET A 11 -25.84 -10.90 15.01
N ALA A 12 -25.35 -9.78 15.56
CA ALA A 12 -23.93 -9.43 15.58
C ALA A 12 -23.10 -10.25 16.62
N THR A 13 -23.73 -11.13 17.41
CA THR A 13 -23.09 -11.83 18.53
C THR A 13 -22.89 -13.34 18.31
N SER A 14 -23.07 -13.86 17.09
CA SER A 14 -22.77 -15.26 16.79
C SER A 14 -21.26 -15.45 16.59
N THR A 15 -20.68 -16.52 17.15
CA THR A 15 -19.27 -16.86 16.92
C THR A 15 -18.94 -16.95 15.43
N ALA A 16 -19.85 -17.54 14.64
CA ALA A 16 -19.70 -17.65 13.20
C ALA A 16 -19.70 -16.29 12.46
N SER A 17 -20.44 -15.29 12.95
CA SER A 17 -20.40 -13.96 12.32
C SER A 17 -19.10 -13.22 12.66
N ARG A 18 -18.56 -13.43 13.87
CA ARG A 18 -17.25 -12.91 14.27
C ARG A 18 -16.11 -13.53 13.47
N GLU A 19 -16.14 -14.84 13.25
CA GLU A 19 -15.17 -15.53 12.39
C GLU A 19 -15.21 -14.99 10.96
N LEU A 20 -16.41 -14.75 10.42
CA LEU A 20 -16.55 -14.18 9.08
C LEU A 20 -16.01 -12.73 8.99
N LEU A 21 -16.14 -11.94 10.06
CA LEU A 21 -15.51 -10.62 10.15
C LEU A 21 -13.98 -10.75 10.17
N THR A 22 -13.43 -11.66 10.98
CA THR A 22 -11.99 -11.95 11.02
C THR A 22 -11.47 -12.33 9.64
N ASP A 23 -12.18 -13.20 8.91
CA ASP A 23 -11.80 -13.60 7.57
C ASP A 23 -11.84 -12.43 6.58
N GLY A 24 -12.80 -11.51 6.74
CA GLY A 24 -12.89 -10.29 5.95
C GLY A 24 -11.71 -9.35 6.21
N ILE A 25 -11.37 -9.10 7.48
CA ILE A 25 -10.22 -8.28 7.88
C ILE A 25 -8.94 -8.91 7.33
N ARG A 26 -8.74 -10.21 7.57
CA ARG A 26 -7.59 -10.97 7.07
C ARG A 26 -7.47 -10.86 5.54
N ALA A 27 -8.56 -11.01 4.81
CA ALA A 27 -8.56 -10.90 3.36
C ALA A 27 -8.15 -9.49 2.89
N VAL A 28 -8.66 -8.43 3.53
CA VAL A 28 -8.28 -7.05 3.20
C VAL A 28 -6.78 -6.82 3.46
N LEU A 29 -6.27 -7.22 4.63
CA LEU A 29 -4.85 -7.06 4.99
C LEU A 29 -3.91 -7.84 4.07
N HIS A 30 -4.27 -9.05 3.65
CA HIS A 30 -3.47 -9.79 2.67
C HIS A 30 -3.46 -9.16 1.28
N THR A 31 -4.50 -8.42 0.91
CA THR A 31 -4.49 -7.66 -0.36
C THR A 31 -3.66 -6.38 -0.28
N TRP A 32 -3.24 -5.96 0.91
CA TRP A 32 -2.47 -4.74 1.11
C TRP A 32 -0.98 -4.96 0.79
N PRO A 33 -0.44 -4.37 -0.30
CA PRO A 33 0.92 -4.67 -0.72
C PRO A 33 1.99 -4.23 0.28
N VAL A 34 1.77 -3.12 1.00
CA VAL A 34 2.72 -2.56 1.96
C VAL A 34 2.98 -3.54 3.10
N LEU A 35 1.93 -4.12 3.68
CA LEU A 35 2.06 -5.13 4.72
C LEU A 35 2.81 -6.37 4.21
N GLN A 36 2.50 -6.85 3.00
CA GLN A 36 3.20 -8.00 2.42
C GLN A 36 4.68 -7.71 2.22
N ILE A 37 5.02 -6.53 1.68
CA ILE A 37 6.41 -6.10 1.49
C ILE A 37 7.13 -5.99 2.84
N ALA A 38 6.49 -5.42 3.86
CA ALA A 38 7.09 -5.28 5.19
C ALA A 38 7.42 -6.62 5.82
N VAL A 39 6.53 -7.61 5.66
CA VAL A 39 6.76 -8.97 6.14
C VAL A 39 7.84 -9.69 5.31
N ASP A 40 7.79 -9.60 3.99
CA ASP A 40 8.72 -10.27 3.08
C ASP A 40 10.16 -9.74 3.21
N ASN A 41 10.31 -8.44 3.48
CA ASN A 41 11.61 -7.80 3.72
C ASN A 41 12.07 -7.87 5.18
N GLY A 42 11.28 -8.49 6.07
CA GLY A 42 11.65 -8.69 7.46
C GLY A 42 11.61 -7.43 8.34
N PHE A 43 10.84 -6.41 7.96
CA PHE A 43 10.71 -5.18 8.76
C PHE A 43 9.99 -5.42 10.10
N GLY A 44 9.20 -6.50 10.22
CA GLY A 44 8.66 -6.98 11.50
C GLY A 44 9.59 -7.93 12.30
N GLY A 45 10.85 -8.08 11.87
CA GLY A 45 11.80 -9.04 12.42
C GLY A 45 11.41 -10.50 12.13
N VAL A 46 11.97 -11.43 12.92
CA VAL A 46 11.75 -12.88 12.75
C VAL A 46 10.30 -13.31 12.96
N TYR A 47 9.47 -12.43 13.55
CA TYR A 47 8.06 -12.68 13.84
C TYR A 47 7.11 -11.90 12.91
N GLY A 48 7.58 -11.35 11.78
CA GLY A 48 6.76 -10.51 10.91
C GLY A 48 5.45 -11.16 10.47
N GLN A 49 5.47 -12.46 10.13
CA GLN A 49 4.25 -13.19 9.77
C GLN A 49 3.29 -13.32 10.96
N GLN A 50 3.80 -13.67 12.15
CA GLN A 50 2.99 -13.80 13.36
C GLN A 50 2.39 -12.45 13.79
N LYS A 51 3.14 -11.36 13.61
CA LYS A 51 2.62 -10.00 13.84
C LYS A 51 1.50 -9.65 12.86
N ALA A 52 1.63 -10.04 11.59
CA ALA A 52 0.57 -9.79 10.61
C ALA A 52 -0.71 -10.57 10.94
N ASP A 53 -0.59 -11.82 11.40
CA ASP A 53 -1.73 -12.60 11.90
C ASP A 53 -2.34 -11.96 13.16
N TRP A 54 -1.51 -11.57 14.12
CA TRP A 54 -1.95 -10.88 15.34
C TRP A 54 -2.67 -9.55 15.05
N MET A 55 -2.22 -8.81 14.03
CA MET A 55 -2.83 -7.54 13.61
C MET A 55 -4.30 -7.74 13.19
N VAL A 56 -4.66 -8.90 12.62
CA VAL A 56 -6.06 -9.24 12.29
C VAL A 56 -6.92 -9.25 13.55
N ASP A 57 -6.45 -9.90 14.61
CA ASP A 57 -7.19 -10.02 15.86
C ASP A 57 -7.32 -8.68 16.58
N VAL A 58 -6.25 -7.87 16.56
CA VAL A 58 -6.24 -6.52 17.12
C VAL A 58 -7.26 -5.61 16.42
N ILE A 59 -7.31 -5.62 15.08
CA ILE A 59 -8.27 -4.83 14.32
C ILE A 59 -9.70 -5.34 14.56
N GLN A 60 -9.90 -6.67 14.65
CA GLN A 60 -11.20 -7.24 14.98
C GLN A 60 -11.68 -6.76 16.36
N GLN A 61 -10.78 -6.75 17.35
CA GLN A 61 -11.09 -6.26 18.68
C GLN A 61 -11.39 -4.76 18.67
N TYR A 62 -10.59 -3.96 17.95
CA TYR A 62 -10.82 -2.52 17.80
C TYR A 62 -12.21 -2.22 17.23
N PHE A 63 -12.66 -2.99 16.25
CA PHE A 63 -14.02 -2.91 15.69
C PHE A 63 -15.12 -3.38 16.64
N HIS A 64 -14.81 -4.29 17.56
CA HIS A 64 -15.78 -4.70 18.58
C HIS A 64 -15.94 -3.63 19.66
N ASP A 65 -14.85 -2.98 20.04
CA ASP A 65 -14.81 -2.00 21.12
C ASP A 65 -15.34 -0.63 20.67
N ASN A 66 -15.37 -0.34 19.36
CA ASN A 66 -15.83 0.92 18.79
C ASN A 66 -16.94 0.70 17.76
N THR A 67 -18.08 1.37 17.91
CA THR A 67 -19.27 1.15 17.06
C THR A 67 -19.44 2.14 15.91
N ASP A 68 -18.79 3.30 15.98
CA ASP A 68 -19.01 4.47 15.12
C ASP A 68 -17.72 5.01 14.47
N LEU A 69 -16.82 4.08 14.15
CA LEU A 69 -15.52 4.38 13.54
C LEU A 69 -15.65 5.09 12.19
N GLN A 70 -14.85 6.13 12.03
CA GLN A 70 -14.65 6.85 10.78
C GLN A 70 -13.40 6.33 10.06
N GLN A 71 -13.32 6.60 8.75
CA GLN A 71 -12.18 6.16 7.93
C GLN A 71 -10.83 6.65 8.47
N TYR A 72 -10.76 7.91 8.90
CA TYR A 72 -9.50 8.51 9.40
C TYR A 72 -9.02 7.85 10.70
N GLU A 73 -9.92 7.40 11.56
CA GLU A 73 -9.55 6.71 12.81
C GLU A 73 -8.89 5.36 12.52
N ILE A 74 -9.43 4.62 11.55
CA ILE A 74 -8.86 3.35 11.10
C ILE A 74 -7.51 3.58 10.40
N GLU A 75 -7.40 4.67 9.63
CA GLU A 75 -6.15 5.07 8.97
C GLU A 75 -5.05 5.41 9.96
N ASP A 76 -5.33 6.26 10.96
CA ASP A 76 -4.37 6.59 12.01
C ASP A 76 -3.96 5.35 12.81
N PHE A 77 -4.92 4.49 13.16
CA PHE A 77 -4.66 3.25 13.87
C PHE A 77 -3.79 2.28 13.06
N LEU A 78 -4.05 2.14 11.77
CA LEU A 78 -3.30 1.26 10.89
C LEU A 78 -1.89 1.82 10.61
N SER A 79 -1.76 3.13 10.50
CA SER A 79 -0.47 3.82 10.40
C SER A 79 0.40 3.57 11.63
N GLU A 80 -0.18 3.72 12.82
CA GLU A 80 0.51 3.43 14.10
C GLU A 80 0.95 1.97 14.18
N LEU A 81 0.09 1.01 13.82
CA LEU A 81 0.43 -0.41 13.80
C LEU A 81 1.60 -0.72 12.84
N MET A 82 1.61 -0.12 11.65
CA MET A 82 2.69 -0.32 10.69
C MET A 82 4.03 0.27 11.17
N ASP A 83 4.01 1.42 11.83
CA ASP A 83 5.20 2.04 12.39
C ASP A 83 5.75 1.25 13.60
N GLN A 84 4.87 0.87 14.54
CA GLN A 84 5.27 0.20 15.78
C GLN A 84 5.70 -1.26 15.55
N GLU A 85 4.95 -2.01 14.75
CA GLU A 85 5.17 -3.45 14.62
C GLU A 85 6.10 -3.84 13.48
N PHE A 86 6.10 -3.04 12.41
CA PHE A 86 6.84 -3.30 11.19
C PHE A 86 7.84 -2.19 10.86
N ASN A 87 8.07 -1.19 11.73
CA ASN A 87 8.99 -0.08 11.46
C ASN A 87 8.80 0.54 10.07
N THR A 88 7.54 0.62 9.62
CA THR A 88 7.18 1.00 8.25
C THR A 88 6.26 2.22 8.29
N MET A 89 6.74 3.34 7.74
CA MET A 89 5.91 4.51 7.48
C MET A 89 5.20 4.34 6.13
N VAL A 90 3.87 4.45 6.11
CA VAL A 90 3.08 4.26 4.89
C VAL A 90 2.72 5.60 4.25
N GLU A 91 3.33 5.91 3.10
CA GLU A 91 3.12 7.19 2.38
C GLU A 91 2.64 7.00 0.94
N ASP A 92 2.33 5.77 0.52
CA ASP A 92 1.91 5.45 -0.87
C ASP A 92 0.43 5.76 -1.15
N GLY A 93 -0.29 6.32 -0.18
CA GLY A 93 -1.72 6.62 -0.27
C GLY A 93 -2.62 5.38 -0.22
N SER A 94 -2.09 4.21 0.11
CA SER A 94 -2.88 2.97 0.24
C SER A 94 -3.67 2.90 1.56
N LEU A 95 -3.20 3.56 2.61
CA LEU A 95 -3.83 3.60 3.94
C LEU A 95 -5.34 3.96 3.85
N PRO A 96 -5.76 5.11 3.28
CA PRO A 96 -7.18 5.45 3.14
C PRO A 96 -7.99 4.37 2.41
N GLN A 97 -7.41 3.73 1.40
CA GLN A 97 -8.08 2.72 0.59
C GLN A 97 -8.33 1.45 1.41
N VAL A 98 -7.33 1.01 2.18
CA VAL A 98 -7.44 -0.16 3.06
C VAL A 98 -8.41 0.12 4.20
N SER A 99 -8.34 1.30 4.81
CA SER A 99 -9.28 1.73 5.85
C SER A 99 -10.73 1.71 5.37
N LEU A 100 -11.00 2.22 4.16
CA LEU A 100 -12.34 2.18 3.57
C LEU A 100 -12.83 0.74 3.34
N ARG A 101 -11.95 -0.16 2.90
CA ARG A 101 -12.28 -1.58 2.70
C ARG A 101 -12.60 -2.28 4.03
N LEU A 102 -11.81 -2.01 5.07
CA LEU A 102 -12.06 -2.53 6.40
C LEU A 102 -13.40 -2.01 6.96
N LEU A 103 -13.67 -0.71 6.79
CA LEU A 103 -14.95 -0.11 7.21
C LEU A 103 -16.13 -0.71 6.45
N GLN A 104 -15.99 -1.00 5.15
CA GLN A 104 -17.01 -1.69 4.36
C GLN A 104 -17.31 -3.09 4.91
N VAL A 105 -16.26 -3.88 5.19
CA VAL A 105 -16.37 -5.22 5.79
C VAL A 105 -17.08 -5.15 7.15
N PHE A 106 -16.68 -4.20 7.99
CA PHE A 106 -17.28 -3.98 9.30
C PHE A 106 -18.75 -3.53 9.21
N GLY A 107 -19.07 -2.61 8.31
CA GLY A 107 -20.43 -2.13 8.08
C GLY A 107 -21.37 -3.26 7.61
N LEU A 108 -20.91 -4.14 6.73
CA LEU A 108 -21.68 -5.32 6.30
C LEU A 108 -21.95 -6.28 7.47
N TRP A 109 -20.96 -6.46 8.34
CA TRP A 109 -21.10 -7.27 9.55
C TRP A 109 -22.09 -6.67 10.55
N GLN A 110 -21.99 -5.36 10.84
CA GLN A 110 -22.90 -4.65 11.73
C GLN A 110 -24.36 -4.71 11.24
N GLN A 111 -24.56 -4.63 9.93
CA GLN A 111 -25.88 -4.73 9.29
C GLN A 111 -26.43 -6.17 9.25
N GLY A 112 -25.61 -7.17 9.61
CA GLY A 112 -25.97 -8.59 9.50
C GLY A 112 -26.02 -9.10 8.06
N ALA A 113 -25.43 -8.38 7.10
CA ALA A 113 -25.38 -8.74 5.68
C ALA A 113 -24.31 -9.81 5.39
N LEU A 114 -24.34 -10.92 6.13
CA LEU A 114 -23.29 -11.95 6.14
C LEU A 114 -23.04 -12.59 4.76
N GLN A 115 -24.07 -12.70 3.91
CA GLN A 115 -23.93 -13.21 2.55
C GLN A 115 -23.07 -12.29 1.66
N GLN A 116 -23.27 -10.97 1.78
CA GLN A 116 -22.47 -9.98 1.04
C GLN A 116 -21.04 -9.93 1.58
N LEU A 117 -20.89 -10.02 2.90
CA LEU A 117 -19.57 -10.13 3.53
C LEU A 117 -18.82 -11.36 3.00
N GLN A 118 -19.44 -12.55 3.00
CA GLN A 118 -18.83 -13.78 2.49
C GLN A 118 -18.42 -13.66 1.02
N HIS A 119 -19.28 -13.08 0.17
CA HIS A 119 -18.94 -12.82 -1.24
C HIS A 119 -17.73 -11.87 -1.37
N THR A 120 -17.67 -10.84 -0.53
CA THR A 120 -16.55 -9.89 -0.49
C THR A 120 -15.25 -10.59 -0.08
N VAL A 121 -15.26 -11.41 0.97
CA VAL A 121 -14.11 -12.23 1.41
C VAL A 121 -13.63 -13.16 0.30
N THR A 122 -14.56 -13.82 -0.38
CA THR A 122 -14.25 -14.74 -1.49
C THR A 122 -13.59 -13.99 -2.66
N THR A 123 -14.11 -12.83 -3.03
CA THR A 123 -13.59 -11.99 -4.12
C THR A 123 -12.17 -11.49 -3.81
N LEU A 124 -11.94 -11.01 -2.59
CA LEU A 124 -10.62 -10.54 -2.15
C LEU A 124 -9.58 -11.67 -2.17
N ASN A 125 -9.94 -12.85 -1.68
CA ASN A 125 -9.07 -14.03 -1.73
C ASN A 125 -8.79 -14.51 -3.15
N GLN A 126 -9.75 -14.38 -4.08
CA GLN A 126 -9.54 -14.76 -5.47
C GLN A 126 -8.60 -13.79 -6.20
N ASN A 127 -8.71 -12.49 -5.92
CA ASN A 127 -7.85 -11.46 -6.52
C ASN A 127 -6.37 -11.63 -6.12
N ARG A 128 -6.10 -12.17 -4.92
CA ARG A 128 -4.74 -12.54 -4.47
C ARG A 128 -3.99 -13.43 -5.45
N SER A 129 -4.67 -14.40 -6.07
CA SER A 129 -4.03 -15.38 -6.95
C SER A 129 -3.48 -14.78 -8.26
N GLN A 130 -3.85 -13.53 -8.57
CA GLN A 130 -3.36 -12.82 -9.75
C GLN A 130 -2.09 -11.99 -9.50
N ARG A 131 -1.55 -11.95 -8.27
CA ARG A 131 -0.24 -11.36 -8.01
C ARG A 131 0.83 -12.30 -8.58
N ALA A 132 1.11 -12.12 -9.87
CA ALA A 132 2.16 -12.84 -10.59
C ALA A 132 3.47 -12.73 -9.81
N LYS A 133 4.06 -13.89 -9.47
CA LYS A 133 5.44 -13.99 -9.03
C LYS A 133 6.31 -13.27 -10.06
N VAL A 134 6.85 -12.11 -9.70
CA VAL A 134 7.99 -11.56 -10.41
C VAL A 134 9.17 -12.43 -9.99
N THR A 135 9.34 -13.54 -10.70
CA THR A 135 10.57 -14.33 -10.64
C THR A 135 11.69 -13.40 -11.11
N ALA A 136 12.51 -12.93 -10.17
CA ALA A 136 13.78 -12.32 -10.52
C ALA A 136 14.57 -13.36 -11.35
N PRO A 137 15.14 -12.99 -12.51
CA PRO A 137 15.99 -13.90 -13.25
C PRO A 137 17.16 -14.32 -12.33
N PRO A 138 17.54 -15.61 -12.32
CA PRO A 138 18.67 -16.05 -11.53
C PRO A 138 19.92 -15.30 -12.01
N THR A 139 20.60 -14.63 -11.08
CA THR A 139 21.96 -14.12 -11.27
C THR A 139 22.89 -15.32 -11.44
N GLU A 140 23.25 -15.62 -12.68
CA GLU A 140 24.41 -16.44 -12.98
C GLU A 140 25.68 -15.64 -12.65
N SER A 141 26.33 -16.01 -11.55
CA SER A 141 27.70 -15.63 -11.22
C SER A 141 28.64 -16.74 -11.68
N ASP A 142 29.55 -16.41 -12.60
CA ASP A 142 30.88 -17.00 -12.93
C ASP A 142 31.19 -16.57 -14.38
N GLU A 143 32.37 -16.14 -14.85
CA GLU A 143 33.73 -16.00 -14.35
C GLU A 143 34.41 -14.86 -15.16
N GLU A 144 35.51 -14.36 -14.60
CA GLU A 144 36.49 -13.44 -15.18
C GLU A 144 36.97 -13.73 -16.62
N SER A 145 37.12 -12.66 -17.43
CA SER A 145 38.13 -12.65 -18.49
C SER A 145 38.67 -11.24 -18.74
N VAL A 146 39.92 -11.05 -18.33
CA VAL A 146 40.80 -9.89 -18.57
C VAL A 146 41.25 -9.86 -20.03
N ASN A 147 41.16 -8.72 -20.72
CA ASN A 147 42.22 -8.30 -21.65
C ASN A 147 42.20 -6.79 -21.99
N GLU A 148 43.22 -6.11 -21.46
CA GLU A 148 44.13 -5.07 -21.99
C GLU A 148 43.69 -3.90 -22.93
N ALA A 149 44.35 -2.75 -22.64
CA ALA A 149 44.23 -1.36 -23.10
C ALA A 149 44.45 -1.06 -24.61
N PRO A 150 44.33 0.20 -25.05
CA PRO A 150 45.50 1.10 -24.96
C PRO A 150 45.20 2.55 -24.53
N ALA A 151 46.24 3.15 -23.95
CA ALA A 151 46.34 4.53 -23.52
C ALA A 151 46.50 5.53 -24.68
N MET A 152 46.01 6.76 -24.48
CA MET A 152 46.70 7.96 -24.97
C MET A 152 46.34 9.19 -24.11
N GLU A 153 47.37 9.72 -23.47
CA GLU A 153 47.47 10.95 -22.69
C GLU A 153 47.73 12.14 -23.66
N CYS A 154 47.25 13.34 -23.37
CA CYS A 154 48.01 14.57 -23.05
C CYS A 154 47.25 15.72 -23.77
N ASP A 155 47.16 16.99 -23.40
CA ASP A 155 47.54 17.81 -22.25
C ASP A 155 46.99 19.25 -22.53
N VAL A 156 46.71 19.98 -21.44
CA VAL A 156 46.60 21.45 -21.19
C VAL A 156 46.18 22.48 -22.27
N SER A 157 45.20 23.35 -21.91
CA SER A 157 45.35 24.82 -21.78
C SER A 157 44.04 25.62 -22.01
N SER A 158 43.61 26.38 -21.00
CA SER A 158 42.95 27.70 -21.14
C SER A 158 44.00 28.77 -21.53
N PRO A 159 43.72 30.05 -21.89
CA PRO A 159 42.50 30.85 -21.69
C PRO A 159 42.14 31.84 -22.84
N SER A 160 41.17 32.73 -22.56
CA SER A 160 41.07 34.12 -23.04
C SER A 160 40.10 34.44 -24.18
N GLY A 161 39.31 35.50 -23.97
CA GLY A 161 38.84 36.37 -25.06
C GLY A 161 37.36 36.75 -25.04
N SER A 162 37.01 37.75 -24.22
CA SER A 162 35.78 38.53 -24.27
C SER A 162 35.37 38.98 -25.68
N MET A 163 34.06 39.16 -25.93
CA MET A 163 33.49 40.38 -26.56
C MET A 163 31.94 40.44 -26.41
N THR A 164 31.50 41.42 -25.63
CA THR A 164 30.42 42.39 -25.93
C THR A 164 28.95 41.95 -25.89
N THR A 165 28.28 42.33 -24.79
CA THR A 165 26.82 42.53 -24.60
C THR A 165 26.21 43.59 -25.54
N PRO A 166 24.89 43.54 -25.83
CA PRO A 166 23.97 44.52 -25.19
C PRO A 166 22.57 43.90 -24.85
N PRO A 167 21.52 44.64 -24.41
CA PRO A 167 20.85 44.56 -23.09
C PRO A 167 19.49 43.82 -23.10
N PRO A 168 18.84 43.59 -21.93
CA PRO A 168 17.61 42.79 -21.81
C PRO A 168 16.31 43.62 -21.91
N PRO A 169 15.21 43.03 -22.42
CA PRO A 169 13.84 43.40 -22.04
C PRO A 169 13.10 42.32 -21.22
N PRO A 170 11.95 42.68 -20.60
CA PRO A 170 11.47 42.18 -19.29
C PRO A 170 10.63 40.87 -19.33
N PRO A 171 10.31 40.29 -18.15
CA PRO A 171 9.76 38.94 -18.02
C PRO A 171 8.23 38.93 -18.06
N GLN A 172 7.66 38.22 -19.03
CA GLN A 172 6.29 37.69 -19.07
C GLN A 172 6.39 36.48 -20.02
N ASP A 173 5.83 35.32 -19.78
CA ASP A 173 4.59 34.95 -19.13
C ASP A 173 4.62 33.41 -19.00
N THR A 174 3.83 32.87 -18.05
CA THR A 174 3.12 31.58 -18.11
C THR A 174 3.87 30.30 -18.54
N GLU A 175 4.04 29.34 -17.62
CA GLU A 175 3.09 28.21 -17.51
C GLU A 175 2.89 27.51 -18.87
N ASP A 176 3.68 26.47 -19.15
CA ASP A 176 3.20 25.24 -19.79
C ASP A 176 4.36 24.23 -19.93
N GLY A 177 4.41 23.34 -18.94
CA GLY A 177 5.20 22.12 -19.02
C GLY A 177 4.52 21.08 -19.90
N TRP A 178 4.80 21.08 -21.21
CA TRP A 178 4.64 19.90 -22.07
C TRP A 178 5.60 19.97 -23.27
N THR A 179 6.74 19.26 -23.21
CA THR A 179 7.58 19.05 -24.39
C THR A 179 7.02 17.92 -25.25
N LEU A 180 6.37 18.30 -26.35
CA LEU A 180 5.85 17.39 -27.37
C LEU A 180 7.00 16.66 -28.09
N VAL A 181 7.24 15.38 -27.77
CA VAL A 181 8.20 14.53 -28.49
C VAL A 181 7.65 14.13 -29.86
N ARG A 182 8.11 14.80 -30.91
CA ARG A 182 7.81 14.40 -32.30
C ARG A 182 8.69 13.21 -32.67
N ARG A 183 8.07 12.04 -32.86
CA ARG A 183 8.72 10.87 -33.48
C ARG A 183 8.98 11.19 -34.95
N LYS A 184 10.20 10.97 -35.43
CA LYS A 184 10.51 10.97 -36.86
C LYS A 184 11.01 9.58 -37.29
N LYS A 185 10.50 9.24 -38.46
CA LYS A 185 10.57 8.02 -39.27
C LYS A 185 11.98 7.58 -39.60
#